data_AF-A0A7W4P301-F1
#
_entry.id   AF-A0A7W4P301-F1
#
_cell.length_a   1.000
_cell.length_b   1.000
_cell.length_c   1.000
_cell.angle_alpha   90.00
_cell.angle_beta   90.00
_cell.angle_gamma   90.00
#
_symmetry.space_group_name_H-M   'P 1'
#
loop_
_entity.id
_entity.type
_entity.pdbx_description
1 polymer ?
#
loop_
_entity_poly.entity_id
_entity_poly.type
_entity_poly.pdbx_seq_one_letter_code
_entity_poly.pdbx_strand_id
1 'polypeptide(L)'
;MHREYRDGAPVPSATGPRCCSFAIRSDRAFIRLDKPREAAMSDDKLIDAAIAVRNNAYAPYSRFLVGAALHDADGRLFVGCNTENAAYPQGICAEGGAISAMVAAGGRRIADLVICGGGDRACAPCGGCRQKIREFGTPDLRIRMVGPEGDVLLVRTLADLLPDAFGPEDLDAA
;
A
#
# COMPACT_ATOMS: atom_id res chain seq x y z
N MET A 1 23.29 31.97 0.43
CA MET A 1 21.95 32.26 1.01
C MET A 1 21.51 31.02 1.80
N HIS A 2 22.19 30.75 2.92
CA HIS A 2 21.86 29.65 3.82
C HIS A 2 20.76 30.15 4.76
N ARG A 3 19.59 29.50 4.76
CA ARG A 3 18.58 29.71 5.81
C ARG A 3 18.87 28.74 6.95
N GLU A 4 19.14 29.33 8.10
CA GLU A 4 19.38 28.71 9.39
C GLU A 4 18.20 27.82 9.81
N TYR A 5 18.53 26.59 10.25
CA TYR A 5 17.61 25.70 10.93
C TYR A 5 17.62 26.09 12.41
N ARG A 6 16.56 26.75 12.88
CA ARG A 6 16.42 27.15 14.28
C ARG A 6 16.06 25.95 15.17
N ASP A 7 16.88 25.80 16.19
CA ASP A 7 16.81 25.03 17.43
C ASP A 7 15.44 24.55 17.95
N GLY A 8 15.44 23.34 18.50
CA GLY A 8 15.03 23.16 19.90
C GLY A 8 13.79 22.33 20.20
N ALA A 9 13.95 21.00 20.29
CA ALA A 9 13.23 20.19 21.28
C ALA A 9 14.25 19.27 21.98
N PRO A 10 14.28 19.22 23.33
CA PRO A 10 15.31 18.49 24.07
C PRO A 10 15.11 16.97 23.92
N VAL A 11 16.20 16.26 23.62
CA VAL A 11 16.27 14.80 23.67
C VAL A 11 16.39 14.40 25.15
N PRO A 12 15.49 13.59 25.73
CA PRO A 12 15.62 13.15 27.12
C PRO A 12 16.84 12.24 27.27
N SER A 13 17.70 12.56 28.23
CA SER A 13 18.91 11.79 28.58
C SER A 13 18.54 10.44 29.20
N ALA A 14 19.08 9.36 28.65
CA ALA A 14 18.91 8.01 29.17
C ALA A 14 19.80 7.77 30.41
N THR A 15 19.22 7.81 31.60
CA THR A 15 19.83 7.29 32.84
C THR A 15 18.77 6.58 33.70
N GLY A 16 18.67 5.25 33.58
CA GLY A 16 17.81 4.40 34.42
C GLY A 16 17.81 2.94 33.95
N PRO A 17 17.67 1.94 34.85
CA PRO A 17 18.43 0.70 34.82
C PRO A 17 17.88 -0.41 33.89
N ARG A 18 18.78 -1.36 33.64
CA ARG A 18 18.69 -2.52 32.75
C ARG A 18 17.55 -3.49 33.08
N CYS A 19 17.05 -4.11 32.02
CA CYS A 19 16.56 -5.48 31.95
C CYS A 19 15.49 -5.90 32.97
N CYS A 20 14.22 -5.80 32.56
CA CYS A 20 13.17 -6.73 32.98
C CYS A 20 12.18 -6.92 31.84
N SER A 21 12.09 -8.17 31.38
CA SER A 21 11.00 -8.80 30.63
C SER A 21 9.68 -8.01 30.62
N PHE A 22 9.37 -7.33 29.52
CA PHE A 22 8.01 -6.93 29.23
C PHE A 22 7.39 -7.97 28.31
N ALA A 23 6.59 -8.86 28.91
CA ALA A 23 5.67 -9.71 28.20
C ALA A 23 4.85 -8.86 27.24
N ILE A 24 4.82 -9.27 25.97
CA ILE A 24 3.93 -8.70 24.95
C ILE A 24 2.51 -9.01 25.42
N ARG A 25 1.91 -8.10 26.18
CA ARG A 25 0.48 -8.17 26.49
C ARG A 25 -0.24 -8.02 25.16
N SER A 26 -0.95 -9.08 24.77
CA SER A 26 -1.82 -9.14 23.61
C SER A 26 -3.07 -8.29 23.83
N ASP A 27 -2.90 -7.00 24.07
CA ASP A 27 -4.03 -6.07 24.00
C ASP A 27 -4.15 -5.62 22.55
N ARG A 28 -5.22 -6.13 21.92
CA ARG A 28 -5.73 -5.78 20.60
C ARG A 28 -5.95 -4.26 20.51
N ALA A 29 -4.88 -3.50 20.31
CA ALA A 29 -4.98 -2.16 19.75
C ALA A 29 -5.13 -2.28 18.23
N PHE A 30 -6.27 -2.84 17.81
CA PHE A 30 -6.78 -2.55 16.47
C PHE A 30 -7.03 -1.05 16.45
N ILE A 31 -6.23 -0.34 15.65
CA ILE A 31 -6.39 1.09 15.39
C ILE A 31 -7.85 1.30 14.98
N ARG A 32 -8.59 1.98 15.85
CA ARG A 32 -9.96 2.39 15.58
C ARG A 32 -9.86 3.53 14.56
N LEU A 33 -9.91 3.18 13.28
CA LEU A 33 -10.02 4.16 12.21
C LEU A 33 -11.36 4.88 12.39
N ASP A 34 -11.30 6.19 12.63
CA ASP A 34 -12.48 7.03 12.66
C ASP A 34 -13.23 6.96 11.32
N LYS A 35 -14.56 7.04 11.42
CA LYS A 35 -15.52 6.86 10.33
C LYS A 35 -15.18 7.82 9.16
N PRO A 36 -14.90 7.34 7.93
CA PRO A 36 -14.69 8.24 6.80
C PRO A 36 -15.98 9.01 6.47
N ARG A 37 -15.82 10.27 6.05
CA ARG A 37 -16.88 11.10 5.46
C ARG A 37 -17.53 10.32 4.31
N GLU A 38 -18.86 10.28 4.29
CA GLU A 38 -19.71 9.49 3.40
C GLU A 38 -19.46 9.86 1.92
N ALA A 39 -18.50 9.17 1.29
CA ALA A 39 -18.34 9.13 -0.16
C ALA A 39 -19.34 8.11 -0.72
N ALA A 40 -19.80 8.31 -1.95
CA ALA A 40 -20.72 7.38 -2.61
C ALA A 40 -20.08 5.98 -2.66
N MET A 41 -20.62 5.05 -1.87
CA MET A 41 -20.12 3.68 -1.79
C MET A 41 -20.53 2.90 -3.05
N SER A 42 -19.59 2.17 -3.64
CA SER A 42 -19.91 1.20 -4.68
C SER A 42 -20.40 -0.11 -4.03
N ASP A 43 -21.15 -0.95 -4.74
CA ASP A 43 -21.50 -2.30 -4.23
C ASP A 43 -20.26 -3.21 -4.05
N ASP A 44 -19.08 -2.75 -4.48
CA ASP A 44 -17.82 -3.46 -4.38
C ASP A 44 -17.00 -3.00 -3.16
N LYS A 45 -17.02 -3.84 -2.12
CA LYS A 45 -16.28 -3.60 -0.86
C LYS A 45 -14.77 -3.42 -1.06
N LEU A 46 -14.19 -3.97 -2.13
CA LEU A 46 -12.76 -3.83 -2.40
C LEU A 46 -12.42 -2.44 -2.95
N ILE A 47 -13.30 -1.89 -3.80
CA ILE A 47 -13.19 -0.51 -4.30
C ILE A 47 -13.33 0.47 -3.13
N ASP A 48 -14.36 0.29 -2.31
CA ASP A 48 -14.59 1.15 -1.14
C ASP A 48 -13.38 1.15 -0.19
N ALA A 49 -12.77 -0.02 0.03
CA ALA A 49 -11.57 -0.15 0.86
C ALA A 49 -10.36 0.61 0.27
N ALA A 50 -10.17 0.55 -1.05
CA ALA A 50 -9.10 1.28 -1.73
C ALA A 50 -9.30 2.80 -1.65
N ILE A 51 -10.53 3.28 -1.80
CA ILE A 51 -10.89 4.71 -1.66
C ILE A 51 -10.69 5.16 -0.21
N ALA A 52 -11.15 4.37 0.77
CA ALA A 52 -11.04 4.71 2.17
C ALA A 52 -9.58 4.83 2.62
N VAL A 53 -8.73 3.84 2.28
CA VAL A 53 -7.31 3.85 2.69
C VAL A 53 -6.51 4.95 1.99
N ARG A 54 -6.88 5.35 0.77
CA ARG A 54 -6.24 6.45 0.03
C ARG A 54 -6.19 7.74 0.84
N ASN A 55 -7.22 8.02 1.64
CA ASN A 55 -7.29 9.23 2.47
C ASN A 55 -6.26 9.25 3.62
N ASN A 56 -5.65 8.11 3.92
CA ASN A 56 -4.59 7.97 4.93
C ASN A 56 -3.18 8.12 4.35
N ALA A 57 -3.05 8.30 3.02
CA ALA A 57 -1.77 8.45 2.36
C ALA A 57 -0.95 9.60 2.94
N TYR A 58 0.32 9.33 3.27
CA TYR A 58 1.28 10.35 3.66
C TYR A 58 2.08 10.79 2.44
N ALA A 59 1.62 11.82 1.74
CA ALA A 59 2.26 12.30 0.53
C ALA A 59 2.48 13.84 0.52
N PRO A 60 3.24 14.39 1.49
CA PRO A 60 3.44 15.83 1.59
C PRO A 60 4.27 16.42 0.44
N TYR A 61 5.05 15.61 -0.29
CA TYR A 61 5.95 16.07 -1.34
C TYR A 61 5.24 16.08 -2.70
N SER A 62 4.66 14.96 -3.13
CA SER A 62 3.94 14.91 -4.42
C SER A 62 2.53 15.46 -4.34
N ARG A 63 1.89 15.39 -3.16
CA ARG A 63 0.44 15.61 -2.97
C ARG A 63 -0.44 14.67 -3.80
N PHE A 64 0.11 13.54 -4.24
CA PHE A 64 -0.60 12.54 -5.02
C PHE A 64 -0.95 11.35 -4.12
N LEU A 65 -2.24 11.24 -3.75
CA LEU A 65 -2.73 10.21 -2.85
C LEU A 65 -3.15 8.97 -3.63
N VAL A 66 -2.66 7.81 -3.19
CA VAL A 66 -2.96 6.50 -3.75
C VAL A 66 -3.34 5.54 -2.63
N GLY A 67 -4.43 4.81 -2.83
CA GLY A 67 -4.84 3.68 -2.00
C GLY A 67 -4.85 2.40 -2.82
N ALA A 68 -4.58 1.28 -2.19
CA ALA A 68 -4.68 -0.04 -2.78
C ALA A 68 -5.37 -0.98 -1.79
N ALA A 69 -6.23 -1.84 -2.32
CA ALA A 69 -6.87 -2.90 -1.55
C ALA A 69 -6.79 -4.20 -2.32
N LEU A 70 -6.50 -5.29 -1.62
CA LEU A 70 -6.41 -6.61 -2.22
C LEU A 70 -7.07 -7.66 -1.34
N HIS A 71 -7.54 -8.73 -1.99
CA HIS A 71 -7.87 -9.97 -1.33
C HIS A 71 -6.74 -10.97 -1.50
N ASP A 72 -6.44 -11.73 -0.46
CA ASP A 72 -5.61 -12.91 -0.60
C ASP A 72 -6.43 -14.12 -1.09
N ALA A 73 -5.76 -15.27 -1.27
CA ALA A 73 -6.41 -16.52 -1.69
C ALA A 73 -7.47 -17.04 -0.71
N ASP A 74 -7.42 -16.62 0.56
CA ASP A 74 -8.42 -16.98 1.58
C ASP A 74 -9.58 -15.97 1.63
N GLY A 75 -9.57 -14.95 0.77
CA GLY A 75 -10.56 -13.87 0.73
C GLY A 75 -10.38 -12.81 1.81
N ARG A 76 -9.25 -12.77 2.52
CA ARG A 76 -8.97 -11.76 3.53
C ARG A 76 -8.57 -10.44 2.88
N LEU A 77 -9.15 -9.35 3.36
CA LEU A 77 -8.91 -8.00 2.86
C LEU A 77 -7.66 -7.36 3.48
N PHE A 78 -6.79 -6.82 2.62
CA PHE A 78 -5.62 -6.05 3.02
C PHE A 78 -5.59 -4.72 2.27
N VAL A 79 -5.16 -3.67 2.94
CA VAL A 79 -5.13 -2.31 2.40
C VAL A 79 -3.77 -1.68 2.59
N GLY A 80 -3.43 -0.73 1.71
CA GLY A 80 -2.22 0.07 1.78
C GLY A 80 -2.44 1.43 1.14
N CYS A 81 -1.64 2.41 1.55
CA CYS A 81 -1.58 3.73 0.94
C CYS A 81 -0.12 4.11 0.70
N ASN A 82 0.14 5.08 -0.18
CA ASN A 82 1.50 5.53 -0.38
C ASN A 82 2.00 6.32 0.84
N THR A 83 3.25 6.06 1.24
CA THR A 83 3.95 6.85 2.26
C THR A 83 5.27 7.36 1.68
N GLU A 84 5.39 8.68 1.60
CA GLU A 84 6.57 9.33 1.07
C GLU A 84 7.61 9.59 2.16
N ASN A 85 8.83 9.88 1.72
CA ASN A 85 9.95 10.19 2.59
C ASN A 85 10.80 11.28 1.94
N ALA A 86 11.46 12.12 2.74
CA ALA A 86 12.40 13.13 2.24
C ALA A 86 13.52 12.50 1.39
N ALA A 87 13.98 11.30 1.76
CA ALA A 87 14.81 10.47 0.91
C ALA A 87 13.91 9.64 -0.01
N TYR A 88 13.63 10.15 -1.22
CA TYR A 88 12.59 9.62 -2.12
C TYR A 88 12.62 8.10 -2.35
N PRO A 89 13.79 7.43 -2.47
CA PRO A 89 13.84 5.96 -2.62
C PRO A 89 13.30 5.17 -1.41
N GLN A 90 13.15 5.82 -0.24
CA GLN A 90 12.64 5.20 0.99
C GLN A 90 11.10 5.25 1.07
N GLY A 91 10.43 5.87 0.09
CA GLY A 91 8.98 5.82 0.01
C GLY A 91 8.45 4.44 -0.35
N ILE A 92 7.17 4.19 -0.06
CA ILE A 92 6.46 2.98 -0.47
C ILE A 92 5.17 3.36 -1.20
N CYS A 93 4.88 2.68 -2.31
CA CYS A 93 3.62 2.82 -3.01
C CYS A 93 2.51 2.04 -2.29
N ALA A 94 1.25 2.38 -2.58
CA ALA A 94 0.09 1.79 -1.92
C ALA A 94 0.04 0.26 -2.07
N GLU A 95 0.34 -0.24 -3.26
CA GLU A 95 0.35 -1.67 -3.59
C GLU A 95 1.40 -2.42 -2.76
N GLY A 96 2.59 -1.82 -2.63
CA GLY A 96 3.65 -2.38 -1.80
C GLY A 96 3.27 -2.43 -0.31
N GLY A 97 2.55 -1.42 0.17
CA GLY A 97 2.00 -1.39 1.53
C GLY A 97 0.97 -2.50 1.76
N ALA A 98 0.01 -2.65 0.84
CA ALA A 98 -1.02 -3.68 0.92
C ALA A 98 -0.42 -5.11 0.88
N ILE A 99 0.56 -5.33 0.00
CA ILE A 99 1.31 -6.60 -0.08
C ILE A 99 2.05 -6.87 1.23
N SER A 100 2.70 -5.85 1.81
CA SER A 100 3.42 -6.00 3.08
C SER A 100 2.46 -6.39 4.22
N ALA A 101 1.28 -5.77 4.26
CA ALA A 101 0.24 -6.11 5.24
C ALA A 101 -0.27 -7.56 5.07
N MET A 102 -0.53 -7.99 3.83
CA MET A 102 -0.91 -9.37 3.53
C MET A 102 0.16 -10.36 3.98
N VAL A 103 1.42 -10.11 3.64
CA VAL A 103 2.56 -10.99 3.98
C VAL A 103 2.74 -11.09 5.49
N ALA A 104 2.62 -9.97 6.21
CA ALA A 104 2.68 -9.92 7.67
C ALA A 104 1.57 -10.75 8.34
N ALA A 105 0.40 -10.87 7.70
CA ALA A 105 -0.71 -11.71 8.15
C ALA A 105 -0.62 -13.19 7.68
N GLY A 106 0.48 -13.57 7.03
CA GLY A 106 0.72 -14.94 6.55
C GLY A 106 0.22 -15.22 5.13
N GLY A 107 -0.42 -14.27 4.46
CA GLY A 107 -0.86 -14.42 3.06
C GLY A 107 0.31 -14.47 2.09
N ARG A 108 0.15 -15.22 0.99
CA ARG A 108 1.21 -15.44 -0.02
C ARG A 108 0.73 -15.36 -1.47
N ARG A 109 -0.55 -15.09 -1.69
CA ARG A 109 -1.16 -15.02 -3.02
C ARG A 109 -2.23 -13.93 -3.05
N ILE A 110 -2.22 -13.13 -4.10
CA ILE A 110 -3.22 -12.10 -4.39
C ILE A 110 -4.29 -12.71 -5.30
N ALA A 111 -5.55 -12.59 -4.90
CA ALA A 111 -6.70 -13.06 -5.67
C ALA A 111 -7.36 -11.92 -6.48
N ASP A 112 -7.43 -10.71 -5.91
CA ASP A 112 -7.98 -9.52 -6.56
C ASP A 112 -7.25 -8.28 -6.03
N LEU A 113 -7.10 -7.24 -6.87
CA LEU A 113 -6.39 -6.01 -6.54
C LEU A 113 -7.08 -4.79 -7.17
N VAL A 114 -7.41 -3.82 -6.32
CA VAL A 114 -7.89 -2.49 -6.70
C VAL A 114 -6.85 -1.44 -6.33
N ILE A 115 -6.63 -0.49 -7.23
CA ILE A 115 -5.77 0.69 -7.02
C ILE A 115 -6.63 1.93 -7.27
N CYS A 116 -6.74 2.79 -6.25
CA CYS A 116 -7.43 4.07 -6.32
C CYS A 116 -6.39 5.20 -6.32
N GLY A 117 -6.38 6.02 -7.37
CA GLY A 117 -5.48 7.17 -7.50
C GLY A 117 -6.21 8.51 -7.49
N GLY A 118 -5.51 9.59 -7.86
CA GLY A 118 -6.09 10.93 -7.98
C GLY A 118 -6.49 11.31 -9.40
N GLY A 119 -7.68 11.93 -9.54
CA GLY A 119 -8.16 12.58 -10.76
C GLY A 119 -8.84 11.63 -11.77
N ASP A 120 -9.02 12.13 -13.00
CA ASP A 120 -9.82 11.46 -14.05
C ASP A 120 -9.02 10.42 -14.87
N ARG A 121 -7.78 10.13 -14.48
CA ARG A 121 -6.91 9.18 -15.19
C ARG A 121 -6.59 7.98 -14.32
N ALA A 122 -6.67 6.79 -14.91
CA ALA A 122 -6.32 5.56 -14.24
C ALA A 122 -4.89 5.61 -13.69
N CYS A 123 -4.75 5.34 -12.39
CA CYS A 123 -3.46 5.27 -11.72
C CYS A 123 -2.81 3.90 -11.94
N ALA A 124 -2.10 3.76 -13.05
CA ALA A 124 -1.38 2.52 -13.36
C ALA A 124 -0.24 2.27 -12.35
N PRO A 125 -0.06 1.02 -11.87
CA PRO A 125 1.01 0.69 -10.94
C PRO A 125 2.37 0.98 -11.59
N CYS A 126 3.31 1.51 -10.79
CA CYS A 126 4.67 1.77 -11.26
C CYS A 126 5.42 0.45 -11.52
N GLY A 127 6.54 0.50 -12.24
CA GLY A 127 7.31 -0.72 -12.59
C GLY A 127 7.68 -1.58 -11.38
N GLY A 128 8.11 -0.95 -10.27
CA GLY A 128 8.40 -1.67 -9.04
C GLY A 128 7.19 -2.34 -8.39
N CYS A 129 6.01 -1.71 -8.45
CA CYS A 129 4.77 -2.34 -7.99
C CYS A 129 4.35 -3.50 -8.88
N ARG A 130 4.47 -3.38 -10.20
CA ARG A 130 4.18 -4.48 -11.14
C ARG A 130 5.03 -5.70 -10.82
N GLN A 131 6.33 -5.50 -10.58
CA GLN A 131 7.24 -6.59 -10.21
C GLN A 131 6.89 -7.19 -8.84
N LYS A 132 6.53 -6.38 -7.85
CA LYS A 132 6.06 -6.89 -6.54
C LYS A 132 4.76 -7.68 -6.67
N ILE A 133 3.80 -7.19 -7.45
CA ILE A 133 2.53 -7.88 -7.69
C ILE A 133 2.79 -9.22 -8.39
N ARG A 134 3.72 -9.27 -9.35
CA ARG A 134 4.12 -10.52 -10.05
C ARG A 134 4.61 -11.61 -9.11
N GLU A 135 5.31 -11.26 -8.04
CA GLU A 135 5.76 -12.25 -7.04
C GLU A 135 4.60 -12.96 -6.33
N PHE A 136 3.44 -12.30 -6.18
CA PHE A 136 2.30 -12.81 -5.41
C PHE A 136 1.04 -13.06 -6.25
N GLY A 137 1.01 -12.64 -7.51
CA GLY A 137 -0.14 -12.74 -8.42
C GLY A 137 0.11 -13.71 -9.57
N THR A 138 -0.96 -14.11 -10.24
CA THR A 138 -0.88 -14.87 -11.50
C THR A 138 -0.85 -13.91 -12.69
N PRO A 139 -0.39 -14.33 -13.88
CA PRO A 139 -0.47 -13.53 -15.10
C PRO A 139 -1.89 -13.01 -15.40
N ASP A 140 -2.92 -13.80 -15.09
CA ASP A 140 -4.34 -13.47 -15.29
C ASP A 140 -4.95 -12.59 -14.19
N LEU A 141 -4.18 -12.24 -13.14
CA LEU A 141 -4.67 -11.38 -12.05
C LEU A 141 -5.20 -10.08 -12.61
N ARG A 142 -6.50 -9.82 -12.43
CA ARG A 142 -7.15 -8.58 -12.86
C ARG A 142 -6.84 -7.47 -11.86
N ILE A 143 -6.31 -6.38 -12.38
CA ILE A 143 -5.95 -5.19 -11.61
C ILE A 143 -6.87 -4.07 -12.05
N ARG A 144 -7.68 -3.58 -11.11
CA ARG A 144 -8.71 -2.57 -11.35
C ARG A 144 -8.20 -1.22 -10.87
N MET A 145 -8.09 -0.27 -11.79
CA MET A 145 -7.69 1.10 -11.48
C MET A 145 -8.94 1.96 -11.48
N VAL A 146 -9.22 2.56 -10.33
CA VAL A 146 -10.45 3.31 -10.09
C VAL A 146 -10.17 4.78 -9.81
N GLY A 147 -11.14 5.63 -10.14
CA GLY A 147 -11.16 7.03 -9.74
C GLY A 147 -11.49 7.20 -8.25
N PRO A 148 -11.41 8.44 -7.73
CA PRO A 148 -11.74 8.73 -6.33
C PRO A 148 -13.19 8.44 -5.95
N GLU A 149 -14.10 8.44 -6.94
CA GLU A 149 -15.54 8.19 -6.76
C GLU A 149 -15.90 6.71 -7.01
N GLY A 150 -14.90 5.85 -7.23
CA GLY A 150 -15.08 4.40 -7.43
C GLY A 150 -15.41 3.96 -8.85
N ASP A 151 -15.45 4.89 -9.80
CA ASP A 151 -15.58 4.58 -11.22
C ASP A 151 -14.37 3.77 -11.71
N VAL A 152 -14.63 2.66 -12.41
CA VAL A 152 -13.57 1.80 -12.96
C VAL A 152 -13.05 2.43 -14.25
N LEU A 153 -11.91 3.12 -14.15
CA LEU A 153 -11.26 3.81 -15.26
C LEU A 153 -10.51 2.85 -16.19
N LEU A 154 -9.90 1.80 -15.63
CA LEU A 154 -9.13 0.84 -16.40
C LEU A 154 -9.05 -0.52 -15.70
N VAL A 155 -9.14 -1.60 -16.48
CA VAL A 155 -8.85 -2.96 -16.00
C VAL A 155 -7.81 -3.59 -16.92
N ARG A 156 -6.79 -4.19 -16.32
CA ARG A 156 -5.74 -4.93 -17.03
C ARG A 156 -5.38 -6.19 -16.27
N THR A 157 -4.93 -7.22 -16.98
CA THR A 157 -4.27 -8.35 -16.34
C THR A 157 -2.85 -7.97 -15.93
N LEU A 158 -2.23 -8.75 -15.04
CA LEU A 158 -0.82 -8.57 -14.73
C LEU A 158 0.05 -8.76 -15.99
N ALA A 159 -0.27 -9.74 -16.83
CA ALA A 159 0.44 -9.99 -18.09
C ALA A 159 0.39 -8.78 -19.05
N ASP A 160 -0.73 -8.06 -19.11
CA ASP A 160 -0.84 -6.83 -19.90
C ASP A 160 0.07 -5.70 -19.37
N LEU A 161 0.23 -5.63 -18.05
CA LEU A 161 0.99 -4.57 -17.39
C LEU A 161 2.50 -4.87 -17.36
N LEU A 162 2.88 -6.14 -17.31
CA LEU A 162 4.27 -6.57 -17.22
C LEU A 162 4.48 -7.82 -18.11
N PRO A 163 4.51 -7.65 -19.44
CA PRO A 163 4.82 -8.75 -20.35
C PRO A 163 6.25 -9.23 -20.12
N ASP A 164 6.47 -10.54 -20.33
CA ASP A 164 7.80 -11.18 -20.22
C ASP A 164 8.51 -10.86 -18.90
N ALA A 165 7.74 -10.87 -17.80
CA ALA A 165 8.21 -10.45 -16.49
C ALA A 165 9.30 -11.38 -15.93
N PHE A 166 10.44 -10.82 -15.56
CA PHE A 166 11.53 -11.53 -14.89
C PHE A 166 11.09 -12.21 -13.59
N GLY A 167 11.52 -13.45 -13.33
CA GLY A 167 11.27 -14.15 -12.09
C GLY A 167 12.17 -15.35 -11.81
N PRO A 168 11.78 -16.19 -10.83
CA PRO A 168 12.57 -17.37 -10.43
C PRO A 168 12.94 -18.30 -11.58
N GLU A 169 12.05 -18.45 -12.57
CA GLU A 169 12.27 -19.26 -13.77
C GLU A 169 13.46 -18.80 -14.63
N ASP A 170 13.85 -17.53 -14.53
CA ASP A 170 15.00 -16.97 -15.27
C ASP A 170 16.33 -17.15 -14.53
N LEU A 171 16.30 -17.44 -13.22
CA LEU A 171 17.51 -17.58 -12.39
C LEU A 171 18.23 -18.90 -12.63
N ASP A 172 17.47 -19.97 -12.87
CA ASP A 172 18.01 -21.32 -13.10
C ASP A 172 18.45 -21.55 -14.55
N ALA A 173 18.18 -20.58 -15.44
CA ALA A 173 18.57 -20.61 -16.84
C ALA A 173 20.00 -20.09 -17.10
N ALA A 174 20.74 -19.72 -16.04
CA ALA A 174 22.08 -19.14 -16.07
C ALA A 174 23.20 -20.15 -15.80
#